data_AF-A0A6B9Y6D2-F1
#
_entry.id   AF-A0A6B9Y6D2-F1
#
_cell.length_a   1.000
_cell.length_b   1.000
_cell.length_c   1.000
_cell.angle_alpha   90.00
_cell.angle_beta   90.00
_cell.angle_gamma   90.00
#
_symmetry.space_group_name_H-M   'P 1'
#
loop_
_entity.id
_entity.type
_entity.pdbx_description
1 polymer ?
#
loop_
_entity_poly.entity_id
_entity_poly.type
_entity_poly.pdbx_seq_one_letter_code
_entity_poly.pdbx_strand_id
1 'polypeptide(L)' 'MKLDLDADIQDRLAERADEHGFDSTEAYAETILTVVLEELETDQRADADRSDEVEARLEDLGYL' A
#
# COMPACT_ATOMS: atom_id res chain seq x y z
N MET A 1 13.29 -3.99 11.98
CA MET A 1 12.37 -5.03 11.46
C MET A 1 13.16 -6.32 11.27
N LYS A 2 12.60 -7.51 11.53
CA LYS A 2 13.33 -8.78 11.31
C LYS A 2 12.48 -9.68 10.42
N LEU A 3 12.70 -9.55 9.11
CA LEU A 3 12.08 -10.38 8.08
C LEU A 3 13.10 -11.44 7.66
N ASP A 4 12.66 -12.70 7.66
CA ASP A 4 13.44 -13.78 7.07
C ASP A 4 13.04 -13.88 5.60
N LEU A 5 13.88 -13.32 4.73
CA LEU A 5 13.67 -13.27 3.29
C LEU A 5 14.68 -14.19 2.62
N ASP A 6 14.22 -14.87 1.57
CA ASP A 6 15.09 -15.64 0.70
C ASP A 6 16.24 -14.76 0.15
N ALA A 7 17.42 -15.35 -0.04
CA ALA A 7 18.60 -14.64 -0.49
C ALA A 7 18.37 -13.93 -1.83
N ASP A 8 17.65 -14.58 -2.76
CA ASP A 8 17.33 -13.99 -4.06
C ASP A 8 16.48 -12.71 -3.93
N ILE A 9 15.61 -12.65 -2.92
CA ILE A 9 14.77 -11.47 -2.65
C ILE A 9 15.61 -10.37 -2.01
N GLN A 10 16.50 -10.72 -1.07
CA GLN A 10 17.39 -9.75 -0.44
C GLN A 10 18.31 -9.08 -1.46
N ASP A 11 18.90 -9.85 -2.36
CA ASP A 11 19.80 -9.33 -3.40
C ASP A 11 19.08 -8.35 -4.34
N ARG A 12 17.84 -8.68 -4.74
CA ARG A 12 17.02 -7.80 -5.58
C ARG A 12 16.60 -6.52 -4.87
N LEU A 13 16.33 -6.59 -3.56
CA LEU A 13 16.01 -5.41 -2.78
C LEU A 13 17.26 -4.54 -2.57
N ALA A 14 18.43 -5.14 -2.40
CA ALA A 14 19.69 -4.43 -2.27
C ALA A 14 20.06 -3.69 -3.57
N GLU A 15 19.97 -4.38 -4.72
CA GLU A 15 20.21 -3.76 -6.03
C GLU A 15 19.31 -2.54 -6.25
N ARG A 16 18.01 -2.68 -5.94
CA ARG A 16 17.06 -1.57 -6.07
C ARG A 16 17.29 -0.45 -5.05
N ALA A 17 17.67 -0.78 -3.82
CA ALA A 17 18.01 0.21 -2.82
C ALA A 17 19.17 1.09 -3.32
N ASP A 18 20.21 0.48 -3.91
CA ASP A 18 21.34 1.20 -4.50
C ASP A 18 20.91 2.05 -5.72
N GLU A 19 20.12 1.47 -6.64
CA GLU A 19 19.60 2.18 -7.83
C GLU A 19 18.78 3.43 -7.47
N HIS A 20 18.01 3.36 -6.39
CA HIS A 20 17.15 4.43 -5.92
C HIS A 20 17.80 5.34 -4.86
N GLY A 21 19.06 5.08 -4.50
CA GLY A 21 19.84 5.93 -3.59
C GLY A 21 19.42 5.82 -2.12
N PHE A 22 18.94 4.67 -1.69
CA PHE A 22 18.61 4.41 -0.29
C PHE A 22 19.86 4.04 0.52
N ASP A 23 19.88 4.46 1.79
CA ASP A 23 21.01 4.22 2.69
C ASP A 23 21.16 2.74 3.11
N SER A 24 20.11 1.94 2.94
CA SER A 24 20.11 0.50 3.21
C SER A 24 18.94 -0.22 2.55
N THR A 25 19.11 -1.54 2.34
CA THR A 25 18.03 -2.44 1.90
C THR A 25 16.83 -2.41 2.84
N GLU A 26 17.07 -2.28 4.15
CA GLU A 26 16.01 -2.23 5.16
C GLU A 26 15.17 -0.96 5.04
N ALA A 27 15.80 0.20 4.81
CA ALA A 27 15.09 1.46 4.58
C ALA A 27 14.24 1.42 3.31
N TYR A 28 14.75 0.81 2.24
CA TYR A 28 14.01 0.62 1.00
C TYR A 28 12.79 -0.31 1.21
N ALA A 29 13.00 -1.45 1.89
CA ALA A 29 11.94 -2.40 2.19
C ALA A 29 10.85 -1.79 3.08
N GLU A 30 11.23 -1.03 4.11
CA GLU A 30 10.28 -0.33 4.98
C GLU A 30 9.45 0.70 4.20
N THR A 31 10.09 1.44 3.29
CA THR A 31 9.39 2.42 2.45
C THR A 31 8.38 1.74 1.54
N ILE A 32 8.76 0.65 0.86
CA ILE A 32 7.83 -0.12 0.01
C ILE A 32 6.65 -0.64 0.83
N LEU A 33 6.93 -1.28 1.97
CA LEU A 33 5.87 -1.85 2.80
C LEU A 33 4.92 -0.77 3.31
N THR A 34 5.44 0.40 3.68
CA THR A 34 4.62 1.55 4.08
C THR A 34 3.71 1.99 2.94
N VAL A 35 4.25 2.22 1.74
CA VAL A 35 3.46 2.62 0.57
C VAL A 35 2.37 1.60 0.26
N VAL A 36 2.70 0.31 0.26
CA VAL A 36 1.73 -0.76 -0.01
C VAL A 36 0.63 -0.79 1.05
N LEU A 37 0.96 -0.62 2.34
CA LEU A 37 -0.03 -0.55 3.42
C LEU A 37 -0.93 0.67 3.25
N GLU A 38 -0.36 1.84 2.96
CA GLU A 38 -1.13 3.06 2.72
C GLU A 38 -2.07 2.93 1.52
N GLU A 39 -1.64 2.33 0.42
CA GLU A 39 -2.47 2.06 -0.75
C GLU A 39 -3.62 1.11 -0.42
N LEU A 40 -3.33 -0.01 0.27
CA LEU A 40 -4.35 -0.99 0.66
C LEU A 40 -5.38 -0.41 1.64
N GLU A 41 -4.95 0.45 2.56
CA GLU A 41 -5.86 1.14 3.48
C GLU A 41 -6.67 2.24 2.77
N THR A 42 -6.07 2.94 1.80
CA THR A 42 -6.74 3.99 1.03
C THR A 42 -7.80 3.39 0.11
N ASP A 43 -7.53 2.26 -0.54
CA ASP A 43 -8.51 1.56 -1.36
C ASP A 43 -9.69 1.05 -0.51
N GLN A 44 -9.43 0.52 0.69
CA GLN A 44 -10.50 0.14 1.62
C GLN A 44 -11.36 1.32 2.07
N ARG A 45 -10.76 2.47 2.33
CA ARG A 45 -11.51 3.69 2.70
C ARG A 45 -12.27 4.25 1.52
N ALA A 46 -11.69 4.23 0.32
CA ALA A 46 -12.34 4.71 -0.90
C ALA A 46 -13.55 3.86 -1.30
N ASP A 47 -13.53 2.55 -1.08
CA ASP A 47 -14.68 1.67 -1.34
C ASP A 47 -15.78 1.81 -0.27
N ALA A 48 -15.41 2.11 0.99
CA ALA A 48 -16.37 2.43 2.04
C ALA A 48 -17.04 3.79 1.79
N ASP A 49 -16.26 4.84 1.55
CA ASP A 49 -16.77 6.19 1.29
C ASP A 49 -17.62 6.24 0.01
N ARG A 50 -17.27 5.48 -1.04
CA ARG A 50 -18.11 5.35 -2.24
C ARG A 50 -19.41 4.60 -1.98
N SER A 51 -19.43 3.62 -1.09
CA SER A 51 -20.68 2.92 -0.74
C SER A 51 -21.65 3.87 -0.05
N ASP A 52 -21.17 4.65 0.92
CA ASP A 52 -21.99 5.62 1.65
C ASP A 52 -22.48 6.75 0.73
N GLU A 53 -21.65 7.23 -0.19
CA GLU A 53 -22.05 8.24 -1.18
C GLU A 53 -23.11 7.69 -2.16
N VAL A 54 -22.95 6.44 -2.61
CA VAL A 54 -23.92 5.79 -3.50
C VAL A 54 -25.23 5.52 -2.77
N GLU A 55 -25.19 5.05 -1.52
CA GLU A 55 -26.37 4.81 -0.69
C GLU A 55 -27.17 6.09 -0.47
N ALA A 56 -26.51 7.18 -0.06
CA ALA A 56 -27.14 8.49 0.10
C ALA A 56 -27.78 8.99 -1.20
N ARG A 57 -27.14 8.74 -2.34
CA ARG A 57 -27.65 9.13 -3.66
C ARG A 57 -28.84 8.29 -4.11
N LEU A 58 -28.88 7.01 -3.73
CA LEU A 58 -29.99 6.11 -4.00
C LEU A 58 -31.21 6.48 -3.15
N GLU A 59 -31.02 6.90 -1.89
CA GLU A 59 -32.06 7.44 -1.01
C GLU A 59 -32.64 8.75 -1.58
N ASP A 60 -31.79 9.69 -2.01
CA ASP A 60 -32.22 10.96 -2.65
C ASP A 60 -33.07 10.75 -3.92
N LEU A 61 -32.80 9.67 -4.66
CA LEU A 61 -33.54 9.29 -5.86
C LEU A 61 -34.78 8.42 -5.57
N GLY A 62 -35.01 8.03 -4.31
CA GLY A 62 -36.15 7.22 -3.86
C GLY A 62 -36.08 5.75 -4.26
N TYR A 63 -34.87 5.23 -4.49
CA TYR A 63 -34.64 3.80 -4.75
C TYR A 63 -34.40 2.97 -3.48
N LEU A 64 -34.16 3.64 -2.34
CA LEU A 64 -34.07 3.12 -0.98
C LEU A 64 -35.24 3.68 -0.16
#